data_AF-A0A8J8SVE8-F1
#
_entry.id   AF-A0A8J8SVE8-F1
#
_cell.length_a   1.000
_cell.length_b   1.000
_cell.length_c   1.000
_cell.angle_alpha   90.00
_cell.angle_beta   90.00
_cell.angle_gamma   90.00
#
_symmetry.space_group_name_H-M   'P 1'
#
loop_
_entity.id
_entity.type
_entity.pdbx_description
1 polymer ?
#
loop_
_entity_poly.entity_id
_entity_poly.type
_entity_poly.pdbx_seq_one_letter_code
_entity_poly.pdbx_strand_id
1 'polypeptide(L)'
;MVPLLVKCHKEGLQSSLINCIDINEGRVIKQWLIEVEGRETVTNKVFNVSVIRGGESVHKFLYPNIFEEEITLCLLSSRPNIMQIQGVDQVEGRLKFTAKETKEIEIKISALKKNESVKLYIYDSEHGGNKIHETLDFNFTLL
;
A
#
# COMPACT_ATOMS: atom_id res chain seq x y z
N MET A 1 28.36 4.08 9.60
CA MET A 1 27.13 4.40 8.84
C MET A 1 25.99 4.46 9.85
N VAL A 2 25.38 5.62 10.05
CA VAL A 2 24.29 5.79 11.03
C VAL A 2 22.97 5.79 10.26
N PRO A 3 22.03 4.87 10.53
CA PRO A 3 20.75 4.84 9.85
C PRO A 3 19.89 6.04 10.27
N LEU A 4 19.34 6.75 9.28
CA LEU A 4 18.41 7.85 9.54
C LEU A 4 17.03 7.25 9.81
N LEU A 5 16.60 7.29 11.07
CA LEU A 5 15.28 6.82 11.49
C LEU A 5 14.24 7.91 11.21
N VAL A 6 13.58 7.82 10.05
CA VAL A 6 12.45 8.70 9.71
C VAL A 6 11.17 8.08 10.30
N LYS A 7 10.53 8.78 11.24
CA LYS A 7 9.26 8.38 11.85
C LYS A 7 8.16 9.35 11.44
N CYS A 8 7.20 8.88 10.66
CA CYS A 8 6.03 9.69 10.31
C CYS A 8 5.00 9.75 11.44
N HIS A 9 4.31 10.88 11.57
CA HIS A 9 3.24 11.12 12.54
C HIS A 9 1.82 10.87 12.00
N LYS A 10 1.65 10.74 10.67
CA LYS A 10 0.35 10.50 10.03
C LYS A 10 0.34 9.20 9.25
N GLU A 11 -0.78 8.49 9.29
CA GLU A 11 -1.02 7.30 8.48
C GLU A 11 -1.17 7.70 7.00
N GLY A 12 -0.62 6.90 6.09
CA GLY A 12 -0.63 7.17 4.64
C GLY A 12 0.54 6.51 3.89
N LEU A 13 0.60 6.72 2.57
CA LEU A 13 1.70 6.25 1.73
C LEU A 13 2.86 7.24 1.83
N GLN A 14 4.03 6.76 2.26
CA GLN A 14 5.18 7.60 2.55
C GLN A 14 6.25 7.35 1.50
N SER A 15 6.61 8.39 0.75
CA SER A 15 7.80 8.41 -0.07
C SER A 15 8.90 9.18 0.64
N SER A 16 10.13 8.67 0.62
CA SER A 16 11.31 9.38 1.09
C SER A 16 12.26 9.59 -0.07
N LEU A 17 12.84 10.78 -0.13
CA LEU A 17 13.80 11.17 -1.14
C LEU A 17 15.17 11.43 -0.41
N ILE A 18 16.31 10.81 -0.80
CA ILE A 18 17.66 10.87 -0.14
C ILE A 18 18.75 11.66 -0.90
N ASN A 19 19.26 12.76 -0.34
CA ASN A 19 20.26 13.66 -0.96
C ASN A 19 21.69 13.13 -1.10
N CYS A 20 22.36 13.38 -2.24
CA CYS A 20 23.81 13.17 -2.41
C CYS A 20 24.51 14.43 -2.96
N ILE A 21 25.54 14.90 -2.25
CA ILE A 21 26.37 16.06 -2.62
C ILE A 21 27.80 15.58 -2.84
N ASP A 22 28.43 16.03 -3.93
CA ASP A 22 29.87 15.82 -4.11
C ASP A 22 30.66 16.82 -3.28
N ILE A 23 31.53 16.29 -2.42
CA ILE A 23 32.32 17.07 -1.47
C ILE A 23 33.47 17.81 -2.18
N ASN A 24 33.91 17.32 -3.34
CA ASN A 24 35.07 17.88 -4.05
C ASN A 24 34.70 19.04 -4.98
N GLU A 25 33.54 18.98 -5.64
CA GLU A 25 33.12 20.00 -6.61
C GLU A 25 32.19 21.07 -6.03
N GLY A 26 31.69 20.87 -4.80
CA GLY A 26 30.67 21.74 -4.20
C GLY A 26 29.35 21.77 -5.00
N ARG A 27 29.20 20.87 -5.96
CA ARG A 27 28.03 20.75 -6.84
C ARG A 27 27.06 19.75 -6.25
N VAL A 28 25.78 20.13 -6.25
CA VAL A 28 24.69 19.21 -5.97
C VAL A 28 24.60 18.23 -7.14
N ILE A 29 25.07 17.00 -6.95
CA ILE A 29 24.89 15.94 -7.95
C ILE A 29 23.42 15.54 -8.00
N LYS A 30 22.71 15.55 -6.86
CA LYS A 30 21.27 15.29 -6.79
C LYS A 30 20.61 15.83 -5.52
N GLN A 31 19.52 16.59 -5.69
CA GLN A 31 18.68 17.12 -4.61
C GLN A 31 17.50 16.17 -4.30
N TRP A 32 17.10 16.06 -3.04
CA TRP A 32 16.09 15.17 -2.53
C TRP A 32 15.40 15.79 -1.30
N LEU A 33 14.23 16.35 -1.52
CA LEU A 33 13.33 16.86 -0.49
C LEU A 33 12.66 15.66 0.19
N ILE A 34 12.76 15.51 1.51
CA ILE A 34 11.93 14.54 2.24
C ILE A 34 10.55 15.17 2.40
N GLU A 35 9.70 14.97 1.39
CA GLU A 35 8.29 15.31 1.48
C GLU A 35 7.51 14.06 1.88
N VAL A 36 7.12 13.99 3.16
CA VAL A 36 6.20 12.98 3.64
C VAL A 36 4.79 13.54 3.50
N GLU A 37 4.19 13.34 2.33
CA GLU A 37 2.79 13.68 2.14
C GLU A 37 1.89 12.65 2.84
N GLY A 38 1.41 12.98 4.03
CA GLY A 38 0.28 12.30 4.63
C GLY A 38 -1.00 12.79 3.99
N ARG A 39 -1.47 12.12 2.92
CA ARG A 39 -2.79 12.42 2.33
C ARG A 39 -3.86 11.66 3.10
N GLU A 40 -4.82 12.38 3.67
CA GLU A 40 -6.01 11.77 4.27
C GLU A 40 -6.76 11.01 3.18
N THR A 41 -6.93 9.72 3.41
CA THR A 41 -7.63 8.85 2.48
C THR A 41 -9.09 8.80 2.86
N VAL A 42 -9.97 8.79 1.85
CA VAL A 42 -11.37 8.45 2.09
C VAL A 42 -11.40 6.94 2.33
N THR A 43 -11.56 6.53 3.59
CA THR A 43 -11.87 5.13 3.90
C THR A 43 -13.24 4.84 3.31
N ASN A 44 -13.28 4.05 2.24
CA ASN A 44 -14.52 3.76 1.54
C ASN A 44 -15.17 2.45 1.99
N LYS A 45 -14.39 1.49 2.49
CA LYS A 45 -14.89 0.16 2.89
C LYS A 45 -14.12 -0.42 4.07
N VAL A 46 -14.86 -1.10 4.95
CA VAL A 46 -14.33 -1.82 6.11
C VAL A 46 -14.69 -3.30 5.98
N PHE A 47 -13.70 -4.16 6.12
CA PHE A 47 -13.83 -5.62 6.10
C PHE A 47 -13.53 -6.19 7.48
N ASN A 48 -14.48 -6.90 8.06
CA ASN A 48 -14.25 -7.66 9.29
C ASN A 48 -13.90 -9.10 8.91
N VAL A 49 -12.68 -9.50 9.22
CA VAL A 49 -12.10 -10.75 8.76
C VAL A 49 -11.74 -11.62 9.96
N SER A 50 -12.30 -12.82 10.00
CA SER A 50 -12.02 -13.80 11.05
C SER A 50 -10.87 -14.71 10.64
N VAL A 51 -9.81 -14.75 11.44
CA VAL A 51 -8.56 -15.45 11.14
C VAL A 51 -8.33 -16.54 12.18
N ILE A 52 -7.93 -17.73 11.75
CA ILE A 52 -7.59 -18.83 12.68
C ILE A 52 -6.25 -18.53 13.36
N ARG A 53 -6.20 -18.62 14.69
CA ARG A 53 -4.97 -18.36 15.45
C ARG A 53 -3.81 -19.26 15.00
N GLY A 54 -2.69 -18.63 14.65
CA GLY A 54 -1.47 -19.35 14.24
C GLY A 54 -1.53 -19.97 12.86
N GLY A 55 -2.60 -19.75 12.10
CA GLY A 55 -2.76 -20.18 10.71
C GLY A 55 -2.67 -19.02 9.72
N GLU A 56 -2.58 -19.39 8.45
CA GLU A 56 -2.76 -18.46 7.33
C GLU A 56 -4.21 -18.55 6.87
N SER A 57 -4.86 -17.41 6.62
CA SER A 57 -6.21 -17.36 6.07
C SER A 57 -6.19 -16.62 4.74
N VAL A 58 -6.93 -17.16 3.77
CA VAL A 58 -7.07 -16.55 2.44
C VAL A 58 -8.43 -15.92 2.34
N HIS A 59 -8.47 -14.64 1.99
CA HIS A 59 -9.68 -13.87 1.79
C HIS A 59 -9.73 -13.31 0.38
N LYS A 60 -10.93 -13.25 -0.18
CA LYS A 60 -11.18 -12.77 -1.53
C LYS A 60 -12.21 -11.66 -1.49
N PHE A 61 -11.97 -10.61 -2.28
CA PHE A 61 -12.94 -9.55 -2.48
C PHE A 61 -12.96 -9.11 -3.94
N LEU A 62 -14.12 -8.64 -4.40
CA LEU A 62 -14.27 -8.11 -5.75
C LEU A 62 -13.93 -6.62 -5.76
N TYR A 63 -13.05 -6.22 -6.66
CA TYR A 63 -12.66 -4.83 -6.88
C TYR A 63 -12.99 -4.41 -8.32
N PRO A 64 -13.91 -3.45 -8.52
CA PRO A 64 -14.25 -2.92 -9.83
C PRO A 64 -13.28 -1.82 -10.26
N ASN A 65 -12.89 -1.83 -11.53
CA ASN A 65 -12.34 -0.67 -12.22
C ASN A 65 -13.47 0.34 -12.47
N ILE A 66 -13.43 1.46 -11.74
CA ILE A 66 -14.40 2.54 -11.86
C ILE A 66 -14.11 3.48 -13.05
N PHE A 67 -12.96 3.33 -13.70
CA PHE A 67 -12.53 4.16 -14.82
C PHE A 67 -13.03 3.61 -16.16
N GLU A 68 -13.20 4.52 -17.13
CA GLU A 68 -13.68 4.17 -18.48
C GLU A 68 -12.57 3.63 -19.40
N GLU A 69 -11.33 3.59 -18.91
CA GLU A 69 -10.14 3.17 -19.63
C GLU A 69 -9.39 2.04 -18.91
N GLU A 70 -8.41 1.46 -19.61
CA GLU A 70 -7.47 0.52 -18.99
C GLU A 70 -6.58 1.27 -17.99
N ILE A 71 -6.41 0.70 -16.80
CA ILE A 71 -5.62 1.31 -15.72
C ILE A 71 -4.74 0.27 -15.03
N THR A 72 -3.54 0.69 -14.64
CA THR A 72 -2.67 -0.09 -13.75
C THR A 72 -2.77 0.46 -12.33
N LEU A 73 -3.36 -0.32 -11.43
CA LEU A 73 -3.46 0.04 -10.02
C LEU A 73 -2.37 -0.66 -9.20
N CYS A 74 -1.82 0.05 -8.23
CA CYS A 74 -0.93 -0.49 -7.22
C CYS A 74 -1.70 -0.75 -5.92
N LEU A 75 -1.51 -1.94 -5.36
CA LEU A 75 -2.09 -2.36 -4.10
C LEU A 75 -0.99 -2.53 -3.05
N LEU A 76 -1.06 -1.73 -1.98
CA LEU A 76 -0.04 -1.74 -0.92
C LEU A 76 -0.68 -1.97 0.45
N SER A 77 -0.23 -3.02 1.13
CA SER A 77 -0.58 -3.28 2.52
C SER A 77 0.20 -2.36 3.46
N SER A 78 -0.47 -1.74 4.42
CA SER A 78 0.17 -1.02 5.53
C SER A 78 0.97 -1.94 6.47
N ARG A 79 0.70 -3.26 6.44
CA ARG A 79 1.45 -4.28 7.19
C ARG A 79 1.73 -5.49 6.28
N PRO A 80 2.75 -5.42 5.40
CA PRO A 80 3.06 -6.48 4.44
C PRO A 80 3.43 -7.83 5.06
N ASN A 81 3.89 -7.82 6.31
CA ASN A 81 4.19 -9.02 7.09
C ASN A 81 2.93 -9.71 7.66
N ILE A 82 1.77 -9.05 7.63
CA ILE A 82 0.49 -9.57 8.13
C ILE A 82 -0.47 -9.84 6.97
N MET A 83 -0.51 -8.97 5.96
CA MET A 83 -1.41 -9.10 4.82
C MET A 83 -0.60 -8.95 3.52
N GLN A 84 -0.65 -10.00 2.70
CA GLN A 84 0.01 -10.10 1.40
C GLN A 84 -1.03 -10.24 0.29
N ILE A 85 -0.98 -9.38 -0.72
CA ILE A 85 -1.82 -9.52 -1.90
C ILE A 85 -1.24 -10.62 -2.79
N GLN A 86 -2.08 -11.57 -3.20
CA GLN A 86 -1.70 -12.67 -4.09
C GLN A 86 -1.98 -12.29 -5.54
N GLY A 87 -1.20 -12.86 -6.48
CA GLY A 87 -1.41 -12.66 -7.91
C GLY A 87 -1.06 -11.26 -8.45
N VAL A 88 -0.44 -10.41 -7.64
CA VAL A 88 0.20 -9.15 -8.06
C VAL A 88 1.71 -9.36 -8.20
N ASP A 89 2.36 -8.50 -9.00
CA ASP A 89 3.82 -8.39 -8.94
C ASP A 89 4.22 -8.09 -7.49
N GLN A 90 4.97 -8.98 -6.84
CA GLN A 90 5.30 -8.85 -5.43
C GLN A 90 6.22 -7.65 -5.13
N VAL A 91 6.90 -7.12 -6.14
CA VAL A 91 7.83 -6.00 -5.99
C VAL A 91 7.09 -4.66 -6.05
N GLU A 92 6.08 -4.55 -6.92
CA GLU A 92 5.40 -3.27 -7.17
C GLU A 92 3.89 -3.28 -6.82
N GLY A 93 3.32 -4.43 -6.45
CA GLY A 93 1.90 -4.58 -6.10
C GLY A 93 0.95 -4.27 -7.25
N ARG A 94 1.40 -4.35 -8.49
CA ARG A 94 0.66 -3.88 -9.68
C ARG A 94 -0.37 -4.89 -10.17
N LEU A 95 -1.55 -4.40 -10.49
CA LEU A 95 -2.62 -5.13 -11.16
C LEU A 95 -3.22 -4.27 -12.27
N LYS A 96 -3.22 -4.80 -13.50
CA LYS A 96 -3.88 -4.16 -14.65
C LYS A 96 -5.36 -4.45 -14.66
N PHE A 97 -6.18 -3.48 -15.01
CA PHE A 97 -7.61 -3.62 -15.18
C PHE A 97 -8.02 -3.10 -16.55
N THR A 98 -8.79 -3.87 -17.30
CA THR A 98 -9.49 -3.37 -18.48
C THR A 98 -10.67 -2.47 -18.06
N ALA A 99 -11.13 -1.63 -18.98
CA ALA A 99 -12.23 -0.69 -18.71
C ALA A 99 -13.47 -1.41 -18.17
N LYS A 100 -14.02 -0.92 -17.04
CA LYS A 100 -15.20 -1.47 -16.37
C LYS A 100 -15.09 -2.93 -15.90
N GLU A 101 -13.88 -3.49 -15.87
CA GLU A 101 -13.64 -4.85 -15.38
C GLU A 101 -13.82 -4.93 -13.86
N THR A 102 -14.28 -6.08 -13.36
CA THR A 102 -14.21 -6.40 -11.93
C THR A 102 -13.31 -7.60 -11.73
N LYS A 103 -12.29 -7.45 -10.89
CA LYS A 103 -11.36 -8.55 -10.55
C LYS A 103 -11.59 -9.05 -9.14
N GLU A 104 -11.40 -10.34 -8.96
CA GLU A 104 -11.26 -10.94 -7.63
C GLU A 104 -9.82 -10.76 -7.15
N ILE A 105 -9.67 -10.07 -6.03
CA ILE A 105 -8.38 -9.85 -5.37
C ILE A 105 -8.30 -10.80 -4.19
N GLU A 106 -7.26 -11.62 -4.20
CA GLU A 106 -6.97 -12.54 -3.13
C GLU A 106 -5.91 -11.94 -2.19
N ILE A 107 -6.19 -11.95 -0.89
CA ILE A 107 -5.26 -11.54 0.16
C ILE A 107 -5.01 -12.72 1.08
N LYS A 108 -3.74 -12.93 1.39
CA LYS A 108 -3.25 -13.90 2.35
C LYS A 108 -2.94 -13.17 3.65
N ILE A 109 -3.49 -13.66 4.75
CA ILE A 109 -3.39 -13.04 6.06
C ILE A 109 -2.73 -14.01 7.05
N SER A 110 -1.70 -13.52 7.72
CA SER A 110 -0.94 -14.21 8.76
C SER A 110 -1.04 -13.39 10.05
N ALA A 111 -2.19 -13.45 10.72
CA ALA A 111 -2.45 -12.66 11.93
C ALA A 111 -1.75 -13.28 13.15
N LEU A 112 -0.90 -12.50 13.82
CA LEU A 112 -0.09 -12.96 14.95
C LEU A 112 -0.65 -12.51 16.30
N LYS A 113 -1.48 -11.45 16.35
CA LYS A 113 -2.01 -10.88 17.59
C LYS A 113 -3.53 -10.73 17.56
N LYS A 114 -4.12 -10.62 18.75
CA LYS A 114 -5.57 -10.40 18.90
C LYS A 114 -5.90 -8.95 18.51
N ASN A 115 -6.90 -8.78 17.64
CA ASN A 115 -7.45 -7.50 17.19
C ASN A 115 -6.43 -6.59 16.49
N GLU A 116 -6.05 -6.96 15.27
CA GLU A 116 -5.20 -6.13 14.42
C GLU A 116 -6.01 -5.47 13.30
N SER A 117 -5.74 -4.19 13.04
CA SER A 117 -6.28 -3.49 11.89
C SER A 117 -5.17 -3.26 10.86
N VAL A 118 -5.46 -3.53 9.60
CA VAL A 118 -4.56 -3.34 8.47
C VAL A 118 -5.29 -2.60 7.36
N LYS A 119 -4.64 -1.57 6.85
CA LYS A 119 -5.10 -0.80 5.69
C LYS A 119 -4.50 -1.33 4.40
N LEU A 120 -5.31 -1.39 3.34
CA LEU A 120 -4.87 -1.58 1.97
C LEU A 120 -5.02 -0.25 1.23
N TYR A 121 -3.92 0.26 0.71
CA TYR A 121 -3.89 1.47 -0.12
C TYR A 121 -3.99 1.07 -1.59
N ILE A 122 -4.89 1.72 -2.32
CA ILE A 122 -5.04 1.56 -3.77
C ILE A 122 -4.73 2.90 -4.41
N TYR A 123 -3.71 2.92 -5.27
CA TYR A 123 -3.23 4.14 -5.93
C TYR A 123 -2.84 3.86 -7.39
N ASP A 124 -2.87 4.90 -8.21
CA ASP A 124 -2.46 4.84 -9.61
C ASP A 124 -0.97 5.19 -9.72
N SER A 125 -0.21 4.34 -10.40
CA SER A 125 1.22 4.58 -10.65
C SER A 125 1.51 5.36 -11.93
N GLU A 126 0.59 5.41 -12.88
CA GLU A 126 0.84 5.93 -14.23
C GLU A 126 0.55 7.45 -14.36
N HIS A 127 -0.37 8.01 -13.57
CA HIS A 127 -0.78 9.42 -13.70
C HIS A 127 -0.07 10.43 -12.76
N GLY A 128 1.22 10.23 -12.48
CA GLY A 128 2.08 11.33 -12.01
C GLY A 128 1.95 11.74 -10.54
N GLY A 129 1.54 10.84 -9.66
CA GLY A 129 1.69 11.02 -8.22
C GLY A 129 1.20 9.80 -7.48
N ASN A 130 1.85 9.47 -6.37
CA ASN A 130 1.43 8.46 -5.39
C ASN A 130 0.10 8.85 -4.70
N LYS A 131 -0.93 9.18 -5.49
CA LYS A 131 -2.22 9.65 -5.03
C LYS A 131 -3.06 8.41 -4.73
N ILE A 132 -3.31 8.21 -3.44
CA ILE A 132 -4.21 7.16 -2.99
C ILE A 132 -5.62 7.50 -3.48
N HIS A 133 -6.20 6.59 -4.27
CA HIS A 133 -7.58 6.67 -4.72
C HIS A 133 -8.54 6.18 -3.65
N GLU A 134 -8.18 5.07 -3.01
CA GLU A 134 -9.04 4.39 -2.04
C GLU A 134 -8.21 3.75 -0.94
N THR A 135 -8.78 3.71 0.26
CA THR A 135 -8.27 2.89 1.35
C THR A 135 -9.34 1.93 1.82
N LEU A 136 -8.96 0.67 1.93
CA LEU A 136 -9.78 -0.40 2.47
C LEU A 136 -9.23 -0.78 3.86
N ASP A 137 -10.08 -0.75 4.88
CA ASP A 137 -9.70 -1.11 6.24
C ASP A 137 -10.08 -2.56 6.51
N PHE A 138 -9.13 -3.36 7.00
CA PHE A 138 -9.33 -4.76 7.38
C PHE A 138 -9.14 -4.91 8.88
N ASN A 139 -10.21 -5.30 9.58
CA ASN A 139 -10.19 -5.57 11.02
C ASN A 139 -10.18 -7.08 11.25
N PHE A 140 -9.07 -7.58 11.79
CA PHE A 140 -8.85 -9.00 12.04
C PHE A 140 -9.31 -9.40 13.44
N THR A 141 -10.23 -10.37 13.50
CA THR A 141 -10.64 -11.02 14.75
C THR A 141 -10.08 -12.43 14.77
N LEU A 142 -9.36 -12.79 15.85
CA LEU A 142 -8.88 -14.17 16.01
C LEU A 142 -10.02 -15.07 16.49
N LEU A 143 -10.20 -16.20 15.79
CA LEU A 143 -11.04 -17.32 16.21
C LEU A 143 -10.27 -18.31 17.09
#